data_AF-A0A1E9Z987-F1
#
_entry.id   AF-A0A1E9Z987-F1
#
_cell.length_a   1.000
_cell.length_b   1.000
_cell.length_c   1.000
_cell.angle_alpha   90.00
_cell.angle_beta   90.00
_cell.angle_gamma   90.00
#
_symmetry.space_group_name_H-M   'P 1'
#
loop_
_entity.id
_entity.type
_entity.pdbx_description
1 polymer ?
#
loop_
_entity_poly.entity_id
_entity_poly.type
_entity_poly.pdbx_seq_one_letter_code
_entity_poly.pdbx_strand_id
1 'polypeptide(L)'
;MDNHQSAREALNHLLATDTFLRGTLVPTGDVELSKRWNAARPFLDDLDENRRRARSMKALFTRNARKMYEDNQRFYNYITKEGKERTDIFMGRLIDPLPHYGSPVLTGPSMPLTNTIQVQVGSIIQVGVGITFHGRTTDFRVGQVESINPADGSASVRFNDGKLHPMSFIGGDMAKLNYFSLYQSRDFEVPVSHIVGATLEEADNKYTHDYALKTLAEVLAQESARYMHRWPPINDNRRPEYRPAFEQDPFTGNPETYETEWAKVIQAGEDFYRPGGVLEKRIKQTRQKLDAALKAYQKELKG
;
A
#
# COMPACT_ATOMS: atom_id res chain seq x y z
N MET A 1 7.28 56.56 9.25
CA MET A 1 6.34 56.25 8.16
C MET A 1 5.61 54.99 8.59
N ASP A 2 4.39 55.15 9.08
CA ASP A 2 3.56 54.01 9.50
C ASP A 2 3.05 53.32 8.24
N ASN A 3 3.56 52.11 7.96
CA ASN A 3 3.02 51.24 6.92
C ASN A 3 1.64 50.73 7.39
N HIS A 4 0.61 51.57 7.28
CA HIS A 4 -0.77 51.15 7.48
C HIS A 4 -1.17 50.30 6.28
N GLN A 5 -1.07 48.97 6.42
CA GLN A 5 -1.60 48.02 5.44
C GLN A 5 -3.13 48.22 5.32
N SER A 6 -3.64 48.44 4.12
CA SER A 6 -5.09 48.57 3.90
C SER A 6 -5.80 47.24 4.21
N ALA A 7 -7.08 47.28 4.57
CA ALA A 7 -7.89 46.08 4.77
C ALA A 7 -8.00 45.25 3.48
N ARG A 8 -7.95 45.90 2.31
CA ARG A 8 -7.81 45.21 1.01
C ARG A 8 -6.50 44.42 0.92
N GLU A 9 -5.37 45.04 1.27
CA GLU A 9 -4.05 44.38 1.27
C GLU A 9 -3.98 43.24 2.29
N ALA A 10 -4.56 43.41 3.48
CA ALA A 10 -4.63 42.36 4.49
C ALA A 10 -5.46 41.15 4.01
N LEU A 11 -6.60 41.40 3.33
CA LEU A 11 -7.43 40.35 2.74
C LEU A 11 -6.69 39.64 1.59
N ASN A 12 -5.98 40.37 0.74
CA ASN A 12 -5.15 39.80 -0.32
C ASN A 12 -3.98 38.97 0.25
N HIS A 13 -3.33 39.45 1.29
CA HIS A 13 -2.27 38.72 1.98
C HIS A 13 -2.80 37.42 2.60
N LEU A 14 -3.98 37.44 3.23
CA LEU A 14 -4.62 36.23 3.74
C LEU A 14 -4.92 35.21 2.63
N LEU A 15 -5.44 35.65 1.47
CA LEU A 15 -5.67 34.78 0.31
C LEU A 15 -4.37 34.23 -0.29
N ALA A 16 -3.29 34.99 -0.25
CA ALA A 16 -1.99 34.55 -0.75
C ALA A 16 -1.34 33.49 0.15
N THR A 17 -1.47 33.65 1.47
CA THR A 17 -0.73 32.86 2.47
C THR A 17 -1.52 31.68 3.03
N ASP A 18 -2.84 31.77 3.15
CA ASP A 18 -3.67 30.69 3.68
C ASP A 18 -4.12 29.75 2.53
N THR A 19 -3.30 28.74 2.26
CA THR A 19 -3.54 27.76 1.18
C THR A 19 -4.81 26.94 1.39
N PHE A 20 -5.21 26.74 2.66
CA PHE A 20 -6.45 26.06 3.03
C PHE A 20 -7.64 26.93 2.64
N LEU A 21 -7.67 28.19 3.09
CA LEU A 21 -8.70 29.16 2.70
C LEU A 21 -8.82 29.27 1.17
N ARG A 22 -7.72 29.57 0.48
CA ARG A 22 -7.70 29.74 -0.98
C ARG A 22 -8.27 28.52 -1.69
N GLY A 23 -7.98 27.36 -1.14
CA GLY A 23 -8.44 26.10 -1.67
C GLY A 23 -9.88 25.77 -1.48
N THR A 24 -10.36 25.95 -0.26
CA THR A 24 -11.76 25.74 0.09
C THR A 24 -12.67 26.69 -0.69
N LEU A 25 -12.18 27.86 -1.11
CA LEU A 25 -12.94 28.78 -1.96
C LEU A 25 -13.17 28.25 -3.39
N VAL A 26 -12.41 27.25 -3.84
CA VAL A 26 -12.59 26.58 -5.14
C VAL A 26 -13.54 25.39 -4.97
N PRO A 27 -14.66 25.28 -5.72
CA PRO A 27 -15.65 24.21 -5.54
C PRO A 27 -15.11 22.80 -5.81
N THR A 28 -14.12 22.68 -6.70
CA THR A 28 -13.41 21.43 -6.97
C THR A 28 -12.36 21.14 -5.90
N GLY A 29 -11.92 22.14 -5.13
CA GLY A 29 -10.82 22.00 -4.20
C GLY A 29 -9.44 22.05 -4.84
N ASP A 30 -9.31 22.33 -6.12
CA ASP A 30 -7.99 22.46 -6.77
C ASP A 30 -7.38 23.85 -6.54
N VAL A 31 -6.16 23.93 -5.96
CA VAL A 31 -5.45 25.21 -5.73
C VAL A 31 -5.06 25.83 -7.06
N GLU A 32 -4.67 25.06 -8.06
CA GLU A 32 -4.21 25.61 -9.34
C GLU A 32 -5.36 26.26 -10.10
N LEU A 33 -6.59 25.75 -9.93
CA LEU A 33 -7.81 26.40 -10.41
C LEU A 33 -8.20 27.65 -9.61
N SER A 34 -7.57 27.92 -8.45
CA SER A 34 -7.82 29.16 -7.68
C SER A 34 -7.47 30.41 -8.49
N LYS A 35 -6.45 30.33 -9.36
CA LYS A 35 -6.09 31.38 -10.32
C LYS A 35 -7.15 31.61 -11.38
N ARG A 36 -8.16 30.75 -11.51
CA ARG A 36 -9.30 30.86 -12.45
C ARG A 36 -10.64 31.06 -11.75
N TRP A 37 -10.67 30.99 -10.42
CA TRP A 37 -11.89 31.08 -9.64
C TRP A 37 -12.04 32.45 -8.99
N ASN A 38 -13.12 33.16 -9.35
CA ASN A 38 -13.36 34.52 -8.88
C ASN A 38 -13.37 34.65 -7.35
N ALA A 39 -13.73 33.61 -6.60
CA ALA A 39 -13.70 33.69 -5.12
C ALA A 39 -12.29 33.61 -4.51
N ALA A 40 -11.28 33.13 -5.24
CA ALA A 40 -9.96 32.79 -4.72
C ALA A 40 -8.81 33.70 -5.24
N ARG A 41 -9.10 34.58 -6.21
CA ARG A 41 -8.16 35.56 -6.77
C ARG A 41 -7.99 36.80 -5.86
N PRO A 42 -6.93 37.60 -6.01
CA PRO A 42 -6.82 38.89 -5.34
C PRO A 42 -7.98 39.85 -5.65
N PHE A 43 -8.25 40.77 -4.74
CA PHE A 43 -9.10 41.95 -4.91
C PHE A 43 -8.32 43.01 -5.67
N LEU A 44 -8.92 43.57 -6.73
CA LEU A 44 -8.33 44.58 -7.61
C LEU A 44 -8.98 45.96 -7.38
N ASP A 45 -8.99 46.85 -8.38
CA ASP A 45 -9.51 48.22 -8.23
C ASP A 45 -11.03 48.34 -8.51
N ASP A 46 -11.66 47.31 -9.10
CA ASP A 46 -13.13 47.30 -9.32
C ASP A 46 -13.89 47.12 -7.99
N LEU A 47 -14.41 48.23 -7.46
CA LEU A 47 -15.11 48.28 -6.17
C LEU A 47 -16.44 47.51 -6.18
N ASP A 48 -17.17 47.47 -7.29
CA ASP A 48 -18.48 46.81 -7.36
C ASP A 48 -18.34 45.30 -7.45
N GLU A 49 -17.38 44.82 -8.25
CA GLU A 49 -17.01 43.41 -8.28
C GLU A 49 -16.52 42.95 -6.90
N ASN A 50 -15.61 43.71 -6.29
CA ASN A 50 -15.05 43.41 -4.98
C ASN A 50 -16.12 43.38 -3.88
N ARG A 51 -17.09 44.31 -3.89
CA ARG A 51 -18.22 44.32 -2.95
C ARG A 51 -19.08 43.06 -3.10
N ARG A 52 -19.39 42.65 -4.34
CA ARG A 52 -20.16 41.40 -4.60
C ARG A 52 -19.38 40.17 -4.13
N ARG A 53 -18.08 40.11 -4.40
CA ARG A 53 -17.19 39.02 -3.98
C ARG A 53 -17.12 38.91 -2.45
N ALA A 54 -16.82 40.00 -1.75
CA ALA A 54 -16.74 40.03 -0.30
C ALA A 54 -18.02 39.57 0.41
N ARG A 55 -19.21 39.88 -0.13
CA ARG A 55 -20.50 39.42 0.42
C ARG A 55 -20.68 37.91 0.28
N SER A 56 -20.18 37.31 -0.79
CA SER A 56 -20.41 35.89 -1.11
C SER A 56 -19.34 34.95 -0.56
N MET A 57 -18.11 35.43 -0.32
CA MET A 57 -16.95 34.61 0.05
C MET A 57 -17.15 33.76 1.30
N LYS A 58 -17.72 34.31 2.38
CA LYS A 58 -17.96 33.56 3.62
C LYS A 58 -18.92 32.40 3.42
N ALA A 59 -20.00 32.62 2.65
CA ALA A 59 -20.99 31.61 2.33
C ALA A 59 -20.39 30.52 1.40
N LEU A 60 -19.61 30.94 0.40
CA LEU A 60 -18.89 30.03 -0.50
C LEU A 60 -17.92 29.13 0.27
N PHE A 61 -17.07 29.73 1.12
CA PHE A 61 -16.15 28.98 1.97
C PHE A 61 -16.90 27.95 2.83
N THR A 62 -17.97 28.38 3.52
CA THR A 62 -18.73 27.49 4.42
C THR A 62 -19.36 26.32 3.67
N ARG A 63 -19.98 26.58 2.52
CA ARG A 63 -20.60 25.54 1.69
C ARG A 63 -19.57 24.53 1.18
N ASN A 64 -18.46 25.03 0.63
CA ASN A 64 -17.43 24.17 0.07
C ASN A 64 -16.68 23.38 1.16
N ALA A 65 -16.39 24.01 2.32
CA ALA A 65 -15.77 23.35 3.45
C ALA A 65 -16.59 22.15 3.93
N ARG A 66 -17.91 22.32 4.03
CA ARG A 66 -18.83 21.25 4.40
C ARG A 66 -18.82 20.12 3.38
N LYS A 67 -18.94 20.44 2.09
CA LYS A 67 -18.90 19.43 1.02
C LYS A 67 -17.58 18.65 1.04
N MET A 68 -16.44 19.34 1.12
CA MET A 68 -15.13 18.69 1.17
C MET A 68 -14.96 17.83 2.43
N TYR A 69 -15.48 18.28 3.57
CA TYR A 69 -15.49 17.48 4.79
C TYR A 69 -16.24 16.16 4.60
N GLU A 70 -17.47 16.22 4.11
CA GLU A 70 -18.34 15.06 3.91
C GLU A 70 -17.74 14.08 2.87
N ASP A 71 -17.26 14.61 1.74
CA ASP A 71 -16.67 13.81 0.66
C ASP A 71 -15.36 13.12 1.10
N ASN A 72 -14.48 13.83 1.82
CA ASN A 72 -13.21 13.25 2.29
C ASN A 72 -13.41 12.27 3.44
N GLN A 73 -14.33 12.54 4.37
CA GLN A 73 -14.66 11.58 5.44
C GLN A 73 -15.21 10.28 4.85
N ARG A 74 -16.18 10.37 3.93
CA ARG A 74 -16.76 9.19 3.28
C ARG A 74 -15.70 8.41 2.52
N PHE A 75 -14.85 9.10 1.78
CA PHE A 75 -13.79 8.44 1.03
C PHE A 75 -12.77 7.77 1.96
N TYR A 76 -12.33 8.46 3.02
CA TYR A 76 -11.42 7.87 4.01
C TYR A 76 -12.00 6.58 4.61
N ASN A 77 -13.25 6.61 5.06
CA ASN A 77 -13.89 5.43 5.62
C ASN A 77 -14.00 4.28 4.62
N TYR A 78 -14.28 4.58 3.36
CA TYR A 78 -14.34 3.58 2.29
C TYR A 78 -12.97 2.94 2.04
N ILE A 79 -11.92 3.74 1.86
CA ILE A 79 -10.58 3.21 1.58
C ILE A 79 -9.99 2.43 2.76
N THR A 80 -10.26 2.88 3.99
CA THR A 80 -9.80 2.20 5.20
C THR A 80 -10.48 0.85 5.36
N LYS A 81 -11.79 0.81 5.12
CA LYS A 81 -12.55 -0.46 5.13
C LYS A 81 -12.07 -1.41 4.04
N GLU A 82 -12.00 -0.95 2.80
CA GLU A 82 -11.55 -1.75 1.65
C GLU A 82 -10.12 -2.26 1.85
N GLY A 83 -9.23 -1.41 2.35
CA GLY A 83 -7.85 -1.77 2.62
C GLY A 83 -7.72 -2.83 3.71
N LYS A 84 -8.46 -2.68 4.82
CA LYS A 84 -8.46 -3.68 5.90
C LYS A 84 -9.03 -5.01 5.44
N GLU A 85 -10.17 -5.01 4.73
CA GLU A 85 -10.75 -6.24 4.17
C GLU A 85 -9.77 -6.96 3.23
N ARG A 86 -9.05 -6.19 2.39
CA ARG A 86 -8.01 -6.74 1.52
C ARG A 86 -6.86 -7.36 2.29
N THR A 87 -6.32 -6.69 3.31
CA THR A 87 -5.19 -7.21 4.08
C THR A 87 -5.58 -8.35 5.03
N ASP A 88 -6.82 -8.36 5.54
CA ASP A 88 -7.37 -9.43 6.37
C ASP A 88 -7.37 -10.78 5.62
N ILE A 89 -7.60 -10.76 4.29
CA ILE A 89 -7.48 -11.97 3.45
C ILE A 89 -6.07 -12.56 3.48
N PHE A 90 -5.03 -11.71 3.49
CA PHE A 90 -3.64 -12.18 3.54
C PHE A 90 -3.23 -12.59 4.95
N MET A 91 -3.69 -11.88 5.98
CA MET A 91 -3.52 -12.30 7.37
C MET A 91 -4.13 -13.67 7.62
N GLY A 92 -5.34 -13.93 7.12
CA GLY A 92 -6.00 -15.22 7.25
C GLY A 92 -5.35 -16.38 6.49
N ARG A 93 -4.37 -16.08 5.61
CA ARG A 93 -3.55 -17.09 4.92
C ARG A 93 -2.26 -17.44 5.67
N LEU A 94 -1.95 -16.72 6.75
CA LEU A 94 -0.80 -17.07 7.59
C LEU A 94 -1.10 -18.39 8.30
N ILE A 95 -0.23 -19.36 8.08
CA ILE A 95 -0.28 -20.67 8.73
C ILE A 95 0.64 -20.61 9.94
N ASP A 96 0.26 -21.15 11.09
CA ASP A 96 1.20 -21.22 12.22
C ASP A 96 2.43 -22.06 11.84
N PRO A 97 3.66 -21.55 12.06
CA PRO A 97 4.85 -22.36 11.82
C PRO A 97 4.83 -23.58 12.75
N LEU A 98 5.19 -24.74 12.20
CA LEU A 98 5.22 -25.97 12.98
C LEU A 98 6.24 -25.85 14.14
N PRO A 99 5.90 -26.32 15.35
CA PRO A 99 6.68 -26.05 16.56
C PRO A 99 8.04 -26.76 16.61
N HIS A 100 8.28 -27.74 15.72
CA HIS A 100 9.55 -28.45 15.60
C HIS A 100 9.61 -29.07 14.20
N TYR A 101 10.81 -29.09 13.63
CA TYR A 101 11.07 -29.69 12.34
C TYR A 101 11.71 -31.06 12.54
N GLY A 102 11.06 -32.11 12.02
CA GLY A 102 11.62 -33.46 12.00
C GLY A 102 12.79 -33.56 11.02
N SER A 103 13.87 -34.24 11.40
CA SER A 103 14.96 -34.52 10.47
C SER A 103 14.60 -35.70 9.57
N PRO A 104 14.62 -35.56 8.24
CA PRO A 104 14.39 -36.68 7.35
C PRO A 104 15.52 -37.69 7.50
N VAL A 105 15.19 -38.98 7.40
CA VAL A 105 16.20 -40.04 7.41
C VAL A 105 16.89 -40.04 6.06
N LEU A 106 18.16 -39.64 6.04
CA LEU A 106 19.00 -39.67 4.84
C LEU A 106 19.60 -41.06 4.65
N THR A 107 19.50 -41.60 3.44
CA THR A 107 20.03 -42.93 3.14
C THR A 107 20.75 -42.98 1.78
N GLY A 108 21.72 -43.89 1.68
CA GLY A 108 22.41 -44.18 0.42
C GLY A 108 23.51 -43.17 0.03
N PRO A 109 24.07 -43.34 -1.18
CA PRO A 109 25.12 -42.47 -1.70
C PRO A 109 24.58 -41.08 -2.03
N SER A 110 25.44 -40.06 -1.90
CA SER A 110 25.13 -38.69 -2.31
C SER A 110 25.35 -38.49 -3.81
N MET A 111 24.56 -37.62 -4.43
CA MET A 111 24.71 -37.20 -5.81
C MET A 111 24.66 -35.67 -5.92
N PRO A 112 25.50 -35.04 -6.76
CA PRO A 112 25.36 -33.61 -7.04
C PRO A 112 24.06 -33.34 -7.78
N LEU A 113 23.32 -32.33 -7.32
CA LEU A 113 22.15 -31.79 -8.03
C LEU A 113 22.43 -30.40 -8.61
N THR A 114 23.35 -29.66 -7.98
CA THR A 114 23.99 -28.43 -8.50
C THR A 114 25.49 -28.47 -8.16
N ASN A 115 26.27 -27.45 -8.55
CA ASN A 115 27.69 -27.33 -8.18
C ASN A 115 27.91 -27.29 -6.66
N THR A 116 26.92 -26.76 -5.93
CA THR A 116 27.01 -26.48 -4.49
C THR A 116 26.12 -27.39 -3.66
N ILE A 117 25.21 -28.14 -4.28
CA ILE A 117 24.21 -28.95 -3.59
C ILE A 117 24.39 -30.43 -3.93
N GLN A 118 24.59 -31.22 -2.88
CA GLN A 118 24.59 -32.68 -2.90
C GLN A 118 23.30 -33.17 -2.24
N VAL A 119 22.68 -34.19 -2.81
CA VAL A 119 21.43 -34.78 -2.30
C VAL A 119 21.59 -36.28 -2.04
N GLN A 120 20.83 -36.79 -1.07
CA GLN A 120 20.68 -38.22 -0.76
C GLN A 120 19.20 -38.59 -0.79
N VAL A 121 18.88 -39.89 -0.80
CA VAL A 121 17.49 -40.31 -0.60
C VAL A 121 17.01 -39.82 0.76
N GLY A 122 15.87 -39.14 0.78
CA GLY A 122 15.32 -38.44 1.94
C GLY A 122 15.61 -36.94 1.99
N SER A 123 16.57 -36.41 1.20
CA SER A 123 16.85 -34.97 1.16
C SER A 123 15.62 -34.16 0.76
N ILE A 124 15.39 -33.04 1.44
CA ILE A 124 14.37 -32.06 1.05
C ILE A 124 15.03 -30.91 0.31
N ILE A 125 14.47 -30.57 -0.84
CA ILE A 125 14.91 -29.45 -1.67
C ILE A 125 13.78 -28.45 -1.86
N GLN A 126 14.14 -27.19 -2.02
CA GLN A 126 13.24 -26.12 -2.45
C GLN A 126 13.59 -25.73 -3.87
N VAL A 127 12.55 -25.51 -4.68
CA VAL A 127 12.67 -24.98 -6.03
C VAL A 127 12.01 -23.61 -6.11
N GLY A 128 10.78 -23.49 -5.58
CA GLY A 128 10.05 -22.23 -5.49
C GLY A 128 9.73 -21.58 -6.84
N VAL A 129 9.43 -22.40 -7.86
CA VAL A 129 9.10 -21.89 -9.22
C VAL A 129 7.79 -22.49 -9.75
N GLY A 130 6.98 -21.64 -10.37
CA GLY A 130 5.84 -22.05 -11.17
C GLY A 130 6.27 -22.35 -12.60
N ILE A 131 6.05 -23.59 -13.06
CA ILE A 131 6.29 -23.98 -14.45
C ILE A 131 4.98 -24.00 -15.21
N THR A 132 4.87 -23.15 -16.22
CA THR A 132 3.74 -23.16 -17.16
C THR A 132 4.05 -24.03 -18.37
N PHE A 133 3.26 -25.09 -18.55
CA PHE A 133 3.33 -25.96 -19.72
C PHE A 133 1.92 -26.15 -20.30
N HIS A 134 1.74 -25.80 -21.58
CA HIS A 134 0.44 -25.85 -22.28
C HIS A 134 -0.71 -25.14 -21.54
N GLY A 135 -0.43 -23.96 -20.98
CA GLY A 135 -1.43 -23.15 -20.29
C GLY A 135 -1.80 -23.64 -18.88
N ARG A 136 -1.19 -24.72 -18.40
CA ARG A 136 -1.30 -25.16 -16.99
C ARG A 136 -0.02 -24.80 -16.26
N THR A 137 -0.15 -24.10 -15.14
CA THR A 137 0.96 -23.81 -14.24
C THR A 137 0.98 -24.83 -13.11
N THR A 138 2.08 -25.57 -12.98
CA THR A 138 2.35 -26.44 -11.85
C THR A 138 3.37 -25.76 -10.96
N ASP A 139 3.04 -25.65 -9.68
CA ASP A 139 3.85 -24.94 -8.69
C ASP A 139 4.77 -25.93 -7.97
N PHE A 140 6.05 -25.90 -8.31
CA PHE A 140 7.09 -26.74 -7.71
C PHE A 140 7.72 -25.99 -6.55
N ARG A 141 7.23 -26.24 -5.33
CA ARG A 141 7.63 -25.51 -4.13
C ARG A 141 8.79 -26.20 -3.45
N VAL A 142 8.52 -27.40 -2.95
CA VAL A 142 9.43 -28.26 -2.21
C VAL A 142 9.29 -29.69 -2.70
N GLY A 143 10.39 -30.44 -2.65
CA GLY A 143 10.42 -31.83 -3.07
C GLY A 143 11.30 -32.69 -2.18
N GLN A 144 10.93 -33.95 -2.05
CA GLN A 144 11.70 -34.98 -1.36
C GLN A 144 12.37 -35.90 -2.38
N VAL A 145 13.66 -36.14 -2.23
CA VAL A 145 14.38 -37.12 -3.04
C VAL A 145 13.97 -38.53 -2.62
N GLU A 146 13.28 -39.26 -3.49
CA GLU A 146 12.77 -40.61 -3.21
C GLU A 146 13.71 -41.69 -3.73
N SER A 147 14.46 -41.41 -4.80
CA SER A 147 15.48 -42.31 -5.31
C SER A 147 16.57 -41.55 -6.06
N ILE A 148 17.75 -42.15 -6.15
CA ILE A 148 18.88 -41.67 -6.93
C ILE A 148 19.27 -42.79 -7.90
N ASN A 149 19.47 -42.43 -9.16
CA ASN A 149 19.99 -43.33 -10.19
C ASN A 149 21.39 -42.85 -10.63
N PRO A 150 22.46 -43.50 -10.12
CA PRO A 150 23.82 -43.13 -10.48
C PRO A 150 24.15 -43.35 -11.96
N ALA A 151 23.43 -44.24 -12.67
CA ALA A 151 23.74 -44.60 -14.04
C ALA A 151 23.37 -43.50 -15.05
N ASP A 152 22.32 -42.73 -14.76
CA ASP A 152 21.85 -41.61 -15.58
C ASP A 152 22.10 -40.23 -14.92
N GLY A 153 22.70 -40.21 -13.73
CA GLY A 153 23.01 -38.98 -13.00
C GLY A 153 21.76 -38.21 -12.58
N SER A 154 20.66 -38.92 -12.31
CA SER A 154 19.38 -38.32 -11.96
C SER A 154 18.86 -38.75 -10.59
N ALA A 155 18.02 -37.89 -10.00
CA ALA A 155 17.28 -38.15 -8.79
C ALA A 155 15.78 -38.06 -9.10
N SER A 156 14.97 -38.98 -8.57
CA SER A 156 13.52 -38.87 -8.62
C SER A 156 13.03 -38.09 -7.41
N VAL A 157 12.39 -36.95 -7.64
CA VAL A 157 11.95 -36.04 -6.58
C VAL A 157 10.42 -36.02 -6.54
N ARG A 158 9.85 -36.33 -5.38
CA ARG A 158 8.41 -36.17 -5.12
C ARG A 158 8.13 -34.76 -4.66
N PHE A 159 7.34 -34.02 -5.44
CA PHE A 159 6.97 -32.64 -5.13
C PHE A 159 5.64 -32.56 -4.37
N ASN A 160 5.27 -31.34 -3.97
CA ASN A 160 3.99 -30.99 -3.34
C ASN A 160 2.74 -31.34 -4.19
N ASP A 161 2.89 -31.65 -5.48
CA ASP A 161 1.82 -32.20 -6.33
C ASP A 161 1.58 -33.72 -6.13
N GLY A 162 2.39 -34.36 -5.28
CA GLY A 162 2.37 -35.79 -5.00
C GLY A 162 3.02 -36.66 -6.07
N LYS A 163 3.59 -36.07 -7.12
CA LYS A 163 4.17 -36.81 -8.26
C LYS A 163 5.68 -36.80 -8.21
N LEU A 164 6.26 -37.84 -8.81
CA LEU A 164 7.70 -37.98 -9.01
C LEU A 164 8.11 -37.30 -10.31
N HIS A 165 9.11 -36.44 -10.22
CA HIS A 165 9.74 -35.79 -11.36
C HIS A 165 11.25 -36.05 -11.30
N PRO A 166 11.85 -36.58 -12.38
CA PRO A 166 13.30 -36.71 -12.50
C PRO A 166 13.97 -35.34 -12.52
N MET A 167 15.02 -35.19 -11.73
CA MET A 167 15.91 -34.05 -11.73
C MET A 167 17.34 -34.53 -11.99
N SER A 168 18.10 -33.79 -12.79
CA SER A 168 19.49 -34.11 -13.11
C SER A 168 20.37 -32.88 -12.99
N PHE A 169 21.65 -33.10 -12.72
CA PHE A 169 22.65 -32.04 -12.71
C PHE A 169 22.99 -31.60 -14.15
N ILE A 170 23.04 -30.30 -14.39
CA ILE A 170 23.40 -29.71 -15.70
C ILE A 170 24.62 -28.80 -15.67
N GLY A 171 25.28 -28.66 -14.52
CA GLY A 171 26.34 -27.67 -14.33
C GLY A 171 25.80 -26.33 -13.83
N GLY A 172 26.59 -25.65 -13.00
CA GLY A 172 26.21 -24.35 -12.43
C GLY A 172 25.34 -24.49 -11.18
N ASP A 173 24.56 -23.45 -10.89
CA ASP A 173 23.71 -23.36 -9.69
C ASP A 173 22.25 -23.78 -9.94
N MET A 174 21.97 -24.40 -11.09
CA MET A 174 20.63 -24.83 -11.52
C MET A 174 20.59 -26.35 -11.69
N ALA A 175 19.41 -26.94 -11.47
CA ALA A 175 19.13 -28.33 -11.78
C ALA A 175 18.16 -28.44 -12.96
N LYS A 176 18.21 -29.55 -13.67
CA LYS A 176 17.31 -29.84 -14.80
C LYS A 176 16.15 -30.69 -14.32
N LEU A 177 14.98 -30.10 -14.21
CA LEU A 177 13.72 -30.75 -13.87
C LEU A 177 13.02 -31.22 -15.14
N ASN A 178 12.75 -32.52 -15.26
CA ASN A 178 11.96 -33.05 -16.35
C ASN A 178 10.47 -33.12 -15.95
N TYR A 179 9.65 -32.31 -16.62
CA TYR A 179 8.21 -32.28 -16.43
C TYR A 179 7.49 -33.13 -17.48
N PHE A 180 6.68 -34.08 -17.02
CA PHE A 180 5.89 -34.97 -17.89
C PHE A 180 4.40 -34.64 -17.86
N SER A 181 3.81 -34.49 -19.04
CA SER A 181 2.37 -34.49 -19.31
C SER A 181 1.99 -35.80 -20.02
N LEU A 182 0.70 -36.15 -20.05
CA LEU A 182 0.16 -37.37 -20.68
C LEU A 182 0.65 -37.63 -22.12
N TYR A 183 1.11 -36.59 -22.83
CA TYR A 183 1.51 -36.70 -24.23
C TYR A 183 2.93 -36.22 -24.54
N GLN A 184 3.62 -35.54 -23.61
CA GLN A 184 4.91 -34.89 -23.87
C GLN A 184 5.72 -34.68 -22.59
N SER A 185 7.05 -34.70 -22.71
CA SER A 185 7.99 -34.28 -21.67
C SER A 185 8.71 -32.99 -22.07
N ARG A 186 9.09 -32.19 -21.08
CA ARG A 186 9.93 -31.01 -21.28
C ARG A 186 10.85 -30.79 -20.10
N ASP A 187 12.08 -30.41 -20.42
CA ASP A 187 13.10 -30.06 -19.45
C ASP A 187 13.05 -28.56 -19.10
N PHE A 188 13.21 -28.26 -17.82
CA PHE A 188 13.29 -26.90 -17.27
C PHE A 188 14.53 -26.77 -16.39
N GLU A 189 15.27 -25.69 -16.56
CA GLU A 189 16.35 -25.32 -15.65
C GLU A 189 15.75 -24.56 -14.47
N VAL A 190 15.91 -25.09 -13.26
CA VAL A 190 15.31 -24.54 -12.05
C VAL A 190 16.36 -24.30 -10.97
N PRO A 191 16.25 -23.21 -10.20
CA PRO A 191 17.10 -23.01 -9.04
C PRO A 191 16.73 -24.06 -7.99
N VAL A 192 17.72 -24.55 -7.26
CA VAL A 192 17.49 -25.50 -6.17
C VAL A 192 18.24 -25.02 -4.94
N SER A 193 17.62 -25.17 -3.77
CA SER A 193 18.29 -25.03 -2.47
C SER A 193 17.95 -26.22 -1.58
N HIS A 194 18.81 -26.52 -0.60
CA HIS A 194 18.56 -27.60 0.36
C HIS A 194 17.78 -27.06 1.56
N ILE A 195 16.77 -27.80 2.02
CA ILE A 195 16.10 -27.55 3.30
C ILE A 195 16.60 -28.61 4.29
N VAL A 196 17.36 -28.16 5.28
CA VAL A 196 17.94 -29.06 6.29
C VAL A 196 16.95 -29.25 7.44
N GLY A 197 16.81 -30.49 7.89
CA GLY A 197 16.15 -30.80 9.16
C GLY A 197 14.64 -30.62 9.16
N ALA A 198 13.98 -30.70 8.00
CA ALA A 198 12.52 -30.67 7.88
C ALA A 198 12.03 -31.87 7.05
N THR A 199 10.81 -32.32 7.30
CA THR A 199 10.04 -33.21 6.42
C THR A 199 9.47 -32.44 5.23
N LEU A 200 8.94 -33.15 4.23
CA LEU A 200 8.32 -32.52 3.06
C LEU A 200 7.12 -31.65 3.43
N GLU A 201 6.26 -32.12 4.33
CA GLU A 201 5.08 -31.40 4.80
C GLU A 201 5.47 -30.13 5.57
N GLU A 202 6.46 -30.24 6.45
CA GLU A 202 6.98 -29.09 7.20
C GLU A 202 7.62 -28.04 6.29
N ALA A 203 8.36 -28.49 5.28
CA ALA A 203 8.98 -27.61 4.30
C ALA A 203 7.93 -26.89 3.44
N ASP A 204 6.85 -27.58 3.03
CA ASP A 204 5.76 -26.96 2.25
C ASP A 204 4.96 -25.96 3.09
N ASN A 205 4.69 -26.29 4.35
CA ASN A 205 4.05 -25.38 5.31
C ASN A 205 4.91 -24.14 5.55
N LYS A 206 6.22 -24.32 5.78
CA LYS A 206 7.15 -23.20 5.93
C LYS A 206 7.19 -22.32 4.68
N TYR A 207 7.31 -22.91 3.49
CA TYR A 207 7.29 -22.15 2.24
C TYR A 207 6.00 -21.35 2.09
N THR A 208 4.85 -21.97 2.37
CA THR A 208 3.54 -21.32 2.26
C THR A 208 3.41 -20.17 3.25
N HIS A 209 3.87 -20.36 4.50
CA HIS A 209 3.91 -19.30 5.51
C HIS A 209 4.82 -18.14 5.09
N ASP A 210 6.07 -18.42 4.71
CA ASP A 210 7.06 -17.40 4.31
C ASP A 210 6.57 -16.60 3.09
N TYR A 211 5.95 -17.28 2.12
CA TYR A 211 5.34 -16.63 0.96
C TYR A 211 4.15 -15.74 1.34
N ALA A 212 3.30 -16.21 2.25
CA ALA A 212 2.17 -15.43 2.76
C ALA A 212 2.64 -14.19 3.54
N LEU A 213 3.67 -14.32 4.39
CA LEU A 213 4.31 -13.19 5.10
C LEU A 213 4.84 -12.15 4.13
N LYS A 214 5.60 -12.59 3.12
CA LYS A 214 6.14 -11.67 2.10
C LYS A 214 5.02 -10.94 1.37
N THR A 215 3.99 -11.66 0.94
CA THR A 215 2.85 -11.08 0.23
C THR A 215 2.10 -10.07 1.11
N LEU A 216 1.88 -10.38 2.38
CA LEU A 216 1.26 -9.47 3.34
C LEU A 216 2.08 -8.18 3.49
N ALA A 217 3.40 -8.29 3.67
CA ALA A 217 4.29 -7.14 3.79
C ALA A 217 4.24 -6.24 2.53
N GLU A 218 4.23 -6.84 1.34
CA GLU A 218 4.09 -6.11 0.07
C GLU A 218 2.75 -5.37 -0.05
N VAL A 219 1.65 -6.02 0.33
CA VAL A 219 0.31 -5.40 0.29
C VAL A 219 0.21 -4.28 1.33
N LEU A 220 0.73 -4.47 2.55
CA LEU A 220 0.76 -3.44 3.59
C LEU A 220 1.63 -2.24 3.18
N ALA A 221 2.74 -2.47 2.46
CA ALA A 221 3.55 -1.39 1.89
C ALA A 221 2.76 -0.57 0.85
N GLN A 222 1.93 -1.22 0.03
CA GLN A 222 1.03 -0.53 -0.90
C GLN A 222 -0.04 0.28 -0.17
N GLU A 223 -0.57 -0.23 0.95
CA GLU A 223 -1.48 0.56 1.81
C GLU A 223 -0.77 1.74 2.44
N SER A 224 0.45 1.57 2.98
CA SER A 224 1.27 2.67 3.51
C SER A 224 1.44 3.75 2.46
N ALA A 225 1.77 3.39 1.22
CA ALA A 225 1.85 4.33 0.11
C ALA A 225 0.53 5.07 -0.16
N ARG A 226 -0.63 4.41 0.01
CA ARG A 226 -1.97 5.03 -0.15
C ARG A 226 -2.23 6.12 0.89
N TYR A 227 -1.73 5.96 2.12
CA TYR A 227 -1.88 6.95 3.20
C TYR A 227 -0.78 8.03 3.18
N MET A 228 0.47 7.64 2.91
CA MET A 228 1.64 8.53 2.91
C MET A 228 1.73 9.37 1.64
N HIS A 229 1.52 8.78 0.48
CA HIS A 229 1.71 9.45 -0.79
C HIS A 229 0.41 10.05 -1.34
N ARG A 230 0.55 11.14 -2.09
CA ARG A 230 -0.51 11.64 -2.98
C ARG A 230 -0.54 10.71 -4.19
N TRP A 231 -1.24 9.58 -4.12
CA TRP A 231 -1.38 8.69 -5.27
C TRP A 231 -1.99 9.42 -6.47
N PRO A 232 -1.66 9.02 -7.72
CA PRO A 232 -1.94 9.82 -8.89
C PRO A 232 -3.44 10.00 -9.10
N PRO A 233 -3.86 11.17 -9.59
CA PRO A 233 -5.25 11.55 -9.61
C PRO A 233 -5.94 10.87 -10.79
N ILE A 234 -7.01 10.13 -10.53
CA ILE A 234 -8.11 10.09 -11.50
C ILE A 234 -9.10 11.23 -11.20
N ASN A 235 -8.98 11.92 -10.04
CA ASN A 235 -9.66 13.19 -9.75
C ASN A 235 -8.94 13.95 -8.62
N ASP A 236 -8.12 14.94 -9.01
CA ASP A 236 -7.29 15.78 -8.13
C ASP A 236 -8.10 16.83 -7.33
N ASN A 237 -9.13 16.36 -6.61
CA ASN A 237 -9.98 17.18 -5.73
C ASN A 237 -9.69 16.93 -4.24
N ARG A 238 -8.67 16.11 -3.90
CA ARG A 238 -8.48 15.54 -2.55
C ARG A 238 -7.18 16.00 -1.92
N ARG A 239 -7.28 17.19 -1.35
CA ARG A 239 -6.21 17.89 -0.65
C ARG A 239 -5.63 17.14 0.55
N PRO A 240 -4.31 17.16 0.75
CA PRO A 240 -3.68 16.68 1.99
C PRO A 240 -4.26 17.34 3.25
N GLU A 241 -4.70 18.60 3.15
CA GLU A 241 -5.25 19.35 4.27
C GLU A 241 -6.62 18.85 4.76
N TYR A 242 -7.29 18.01 3.97
CA TYR A 242 -8.60 17.44 4.26
C TYR A 242 -8.54 15.95 4.61
N ARG A 243 -7.35 15.40 4.86
CA ARG A 243 -7.14 14.01 5.29
C ARG A 243 -6.20 13.95 6.49
N PRO A 244 -6.26 12.87 7.29
CA PRO A 244 -5.25 12.60 8.30
C PRO A 244 -3.85 12.57 7.68
N ALA A 245 -2.88 13.13 8.40
CA ALA A 245 -1.47 13.07 8.02
C ALA A 245 -0.76 12.02 8.87
N PHE A 246 0.13 11.28 8.23
CA PHE A 246 1.01 10.31 8.89
C PHE A 246 2.45 10.78 8.69
N GLU A 247 3.22 10.85 9.78
CA GLU A 247 4.62 11.27 9.76
C GLU A 247 5.56 10.11 9.39
N GLN A 248 5.10 8.88 9.58
CA GLN A 248 5.81 7.63 9.33
C GLN A 248 4.85 6.65 8.66
N ASP A 249 5.40 5.63 8.02
CA ASP A 249 4.60 4.57 7.40
C ASP A 249 3.67 3.94 8.45
N PRO A 250 2.35 3.88 8.19
CA PRO A 250 1.39 3.37 9.16
C PRO A 250 1.50 1.86 9.39
N PHE A 251 2.13 1.14 8.45
CA PHE A 251 2.29 -0.31 8.52
C PHE A 251 3.76 -0.71 8.42
N THR A 252 4.18 -1.62 9.30
CA THR A 252 5.56 -2.15 9.32
C THR A 252 5.72 -3.43 8.49
N GLY A 253 4.62 -4.07 8.12
CA GLY A 253 4.61 -5.37 7.48
C GLY A 253 4.73 -6.55 8.46
N ASN A 254 4.82 -6.29 9.77
CA ASN A 254 4.84 -7.33 10.78
C ASN A 254 3.40 -7.80 11.11
N PRO A 255 3.09 -9.10 10.96
CA PRO A 255 1.76 -9.63 11.32
C PRO A 255 1.42 -9.48 12.80
N GLU A 256 2.40 -9.45 13.70
CA GLU A 256 2.16 -9.33 15.15
C GLU A 256 1.60 -7.96 15.54
N THR A 257 1.98 -6.91 14.80
CA THR A 257 1.53 -5.53 15.06
C THR A 257 0.32 -5.15 14.20
N TYR A 258 -0.10 -6.01 13.26
CA TYR A 258 -1.14 -5.78 12.26
C TYR A 258 -2.41 -5.12 12.81
N GLU A 259 -3.03 -5.72 13.84
CA GLU A 259 -4.29 -5.18 14.38
C GLU A 259 -4.09 -3.83 15.06
N THR A 260 -2.96 -3.65 15.74
CA THR A 260 -2.64 -2.37 16.39
C THR A 260 -2.34 -1.26 15.38
N GLU A 261 -1.73 -1.60 14.25
CA GLU A 261 -1.44 -0.66 13.16
C GLU A 261 -2.73 -0.22 12.47
N TRP A 262 -3.63 -1.15 12.16
CA TRP A 262 -4.96 -0.80 11.64
C TRP A 262 -5.78 0.04 12.61
N ALA A 263 -5.75 -0.29 13.91
CA ALA A 263 -6.43 0.51 14.93
C ALA A 263 -5.92 1.96 14.96
N LYS A 264 -4.60 2.18 14.80
CA LYS A 264 -4.03 3.53 14.71
C LYS A 264 -4.53 4.28 13.47
N VAL A 265 -4.60 3.63 12.31
CA VAL A 265 -5.12 4.23 11.07
C VAL A 265 -6.59 4.62 11.22
N ILE A 266 -7.41 3.76 11.83
CA ILE A 266 -8.83 4.03 12.10
C ILE A 266 -8.95 5.23 13.06
N GLN A 267 -8.22 5.19 14.18
CA GLN A 267 -8.24 6.24 15.20
C GLN A 267 -7.81 7.60 14.63
N ALA A 268 -6.80 7.64 13.75
CA ALA A 268 -6.37 8.87 13.08
C ALA A 268 -7.49 9.49 12.23
N GLY A 269 -8.29 8.67 11.55
CA GLY A 269 -9.49 9.11 10.84
C GLY A 269 -10.56 9.66 11.77
N GLU A 270 -10.86 8.94 12.85
CA GLU A 270 -11.86 9.35 13.84
C GLU A 270 -11.47 10.68 14.50
N ASP A 271 -10.22 10.83 14.95
CA ASP A 271 -9.75 12.07 15.57
C ASP A 271 -9.79 13.27 14.63
N PHE A 272 -9.56 13.02 13.34
CA PHE A 272 -9.53 14.06 12.33
C PHE A 272 -10.94 14.53 11.94
N TYR A 273 -11.87 13.59 11.73
CA TYR A 273 -13.23 13.83 11.23
C TYR A 273 -14.35 13.75 12.29
N ARG A 274 -14.07 13.52 13.57
CA ARG A 274 -15.13 13.63 14.59
C ARG A 274 -15.60 15.07 14.77
N PRO A 275 -16.82 15.30 15.29
CA PRO A 275 -17.24 16.62 15.74
C PRO A 275 -16.23 17.20 16.75
N GLY A 276 -15.79 18.43 16.53
CA GLY A 276 -14.73 19.09 17.30
C GLY A 276 -13.31 18.58 17.01
N GLY A 277 -13.16 17.69 16.02
CA GLY A 277 -11.89 17.12 15.57
C GLY A 277 -10.98 18.13 14.86
N VAL A 278 -9.85 17.63 14.36
CA VAL A 278 -8.79 18.45 13.75
C VAL A 278 -9.31 19.28 12.57
N LEU A 279 -10.04 18.65 11.65
CA LEU A 279 -10.52 19.32 10.45
C LEU A 279 -11.58 20.39 10.77
N GLU A 280 -12.53 20.08 11.65
CA GLU A 280 -13.58 21.05 12.02
C GLU A 280 -12.98 22.27 12.74
N LYS A 281 -12.01 22.05 13.65
CA LYS A 281 -11.26 23.14 14.31
C LYS A 281 -10.57 24.03 13.28
N ARG A 282 -9.89 23.44 12.30
CA ARG A 282 -9.22 24.17 11.21
C ARG A 282 -10.20 24.99 10.36
N ILE A 283 -11.34 24.39 9.97
CA ILE A 283 -12.41 25.08 9.22
C ILE A 283 -12.94 26.26 10.04
N LYS A 284 -13.19 26.07 11.34
CA LYS A 284 -13.70 27.11 12.24
C LYS A 284 -12.72 28.27 12.38
N GLN A 285 -11.44 27.99 12.61
CA GLN A 285 -10.38 29.00 12.72
C GLN A 285 -10.22 29.79 11.41
N THR A 286 -10.18 29.10 10.27
CA THR A 286 -10.06 29.75 8.95
C THR A 286 -11.27 30.63 8.65
N ARG A 287 -12.48 30.16 8.99
CA ARG A 287 -13.71 30.94 8.86
C ARG A 287 -13.70 32.21 9.71
N GLN A 288 -13.15 32.14 10.93
CA GLN A 288 -13.00 33.30 11.82
C GLN A 288 -12.01 34.33 11.25
N LYS A 289 -10.85 33.88 10.74
CA LYS A 289 -9.87 34.75 10.05
C LYS A 289 -10.51 35.45 8.85
N LEU A 290 -11.21 34.69 8.01
CA LEU A 290 -11.92 35.24 6.84
C LEU A 290 -12.99 36.25 7.26
N ASP A 291 -13.81 35.95 8.27
CA ASP A 291 -14.86 36.85 8.75
C ASP A 291 -14.29 38.18 9.28
N ALA A 292 -13.19 38.13 10.03
CA ALA A 292 -12.51 39.32 10.53
C ALA A 292 -11.96 40.18 9.38
N ALA A 293 -11.28 39.57 8.41
CA ALA A 293 -10.73 40.26 7.25
C ALA A 293 -11.83 40.89 6.37
N LEU A 294 -12.93 40.17 6.14
CA LEU A 294 -14.08 40.70 5.39
C LEU A 294 -14.77 41.85 6.12
N LYS A 295 -14.91 41.80 7.44
CA LYS A 295 -15.47 42.91 8.24
C LYS A 295 -14.60 44.15 8.19
N ALA A 296 -13.28 43.99 8.30
CA ALA A 296 -12.34 45.10 8.17
C ALA A 296 -12.44 45.75 6.77
N TYR A 297 -12.47 44.93 5.72
CA TYR A 297 -12.61 45.41 4.35
C TYR A 297 -13.96 46.12 4.10
N GLN A 298 -15.06 45.59 4.65
CA GLN A 298 -16.37 46.25 4.58
C GLN A 298 -16.40 47.60 5.30
N LYS A 299 -15.66 47.76 6.39
CA LYS A 299 -15.54 49.04 7.11
C LYS A 299 -14.78 50.06 6.26
N GLU A 300 -13.68 49.64 5.63
CA GLU A 300 -12.92 50.48 4.68
C GLU A 300 -13.77 50.92 3.49
N LEU A 301 -14.59 50.02 2.94
CA LEU A 301 -15.50 50.32 1.82
C LEU A 301 -16.67 51.28 2.16
N LYS A 302 -16.89 51.54 3.45
CA LYS A 302 -17.92 52.47 3.98
C LYS A 302 -17.31 53.80 4.46
N GLY A 303 -15.98 53.93 4.44
CA GLY A 303 -15.28 55.19 4.71
C GLY A 303 -15.67 56.27 3.73
#